data_AF-A0A3N5P8F0-F1
#
_entry.id   AF-A0A3N5P8F0-F1
#
_cell.length_a   1.000
_cell.length_b   1.000
_cell.length_c   1.000
_cell.angle_alpha   90.00
_cell.angle_beta   90.00
_cell.angle_gamma   90.00
#
_symmetry.space_group_name_H-M   'P 1'
#
loop_
_entity.id
_entity.type
_entity.pdbx_description
1 polymer ?
#
loop_
_entity_poly.entity_id
_entity_poly.type
_entity_poly.pdbx_seq_one_letter_code
_entity_poly.pdbx_strand_id
1 'polypeptide(L)'
;MVMAANLARLQKLVRDLHVGSAAGAAPGKPLVVLLHGLGGDRNDWMNPFQERNWPYDHNQDPDEIDMGVHDRPPIPGLPGIDTKYFLSPRLASNARGAEGSDDRSWWHALQRAGFPVVTYSQVPDLMVPFAKGPIAQCKQFMEMLQQDVLSQPEHKGRKVVILGHSRGGLIGRAFLGDPEVKADTRGRFPAVAGLITLSSPHQGSHMALMDDKVITFLNTVQKVVPKLPNDIGNQVINTLKKKIDAYVGAHVDEIEPGSPLFRTLQAQEPIRPGVRCISVGGTSPRLFRLYLWTFSGDSLLPKKGSSGKLEFHWRAKPTEARGASPIPDGLPLKLLKLDVDEILPGCGDGLT
;
A
#
# COMPACT_ATOMS: atom_id res chain seq x y z
N MET A 1 3.28 -25.60 -25.96
CA MET A 1 4.41 -24.86 -26.58
C MET A 1 3.97 -23.50 -27.15
N VAL A 2 2.76 -23.36 -27.73
CA VAL A 2 2.25 -22.08 -28.29
C VAL A 2 2.02 -20.98 -27.23
N MET A 3 1.47 -21.30 -26.04
CA MET A 3 1.28 -20.29 -24.98
C MET A 3 2.59 -19.65 -24.48
N ALA A 4 3.71 -20.37 -24.50
CA ALA A 4 4.99 -19.86 -24.01
C ALA A 4 5.57 -18.78 -24.95
N ALA A 5 5.40 -18.93 -26.27
CA ALA A 5 5.84 -17.94 -27.25
C ALA A 5 4.99 -16.66 -27.19
N ASN A 6 3.68 -16.80 -26.96
CA ASN A 6 2.74 -15.67 -26.91
C ASN A 6 2.93 -14.79 -25.66
N LEU A 7 3.34 -15.38 -24.54
CA LEU A 7 3.65 -14.64 -23.33
C LEU A 7 4.97 -13.87 -23.42
N ALA A 8 5.90 -14.28 -24.29
CA ALA A 8 7.21 -13.64 -24.40
C ALA A 8 7.14 -12.18 -24.87
N ARG A 9 6.18 -11.83 -25.73
CA ARG A 9 5.97 -10.43 -26.14
C ARG A 9 5.45 -9.58 -24.99
N LEU A 10 4.46 -10.09 -24.25
CA LEU A 10 3.95 -9.42 -23.04
C LEU A 10 5.05 -9.24 -22.00
N GLN A 11 5.87 -10.27 -21.75
CA GLN A 11 7.00 -10.22 -20.82
C GLN A 11 8.06 -9.18 -21.22
N LYS A 12 8.23 -8.90 -22.52
CA LYS A 12 9.12 -7.84 -22.99
C LYS A 12 8.53 -6.44 -22.83
N LEU A 13 7.19 -6.33 -22.86
CA LEU A 13 6.49 -5.05 -22.77
C LEU A 13 6.40 -4.52 -21.33
N VAL A 14 6.18 -5.42 -20.36
CA VAL A 14 5.95 -5.04 -18.96
C VAL A 14 6.97 -5.70 -18.04
N ARG A 15 7.35 -4.96 -17.00
CA ARG A 15 8.25 -5.48 -15.97
C ARG A 15 7.52 -6.49 -15.10
N ASP A 16 8.21 -7.57 -14.75
CA ASP A 16 7.73 -8.55 -13.79
C ASP A 16 6.37 -9.17 -14.15
N LEU A 17 6.08 -9.45 -15.42
CA LEU A 17 4.81 -10.12 -15.77
C LEU A 17 4.64 -11.41 -14.97
N HIS A 18 3.47 -11.56 -14.35
CA HIS A 18 3.08 -12.79 -13.67
C HIS A 18 1.68 -13.23 -14.12
N VAL A 19 1.58 -14.50 -14.53
CA VAL A 19 0.34 -15.08 -15.07
C VAL A 19 -0.03 -16.30 -14.24
N GLY A 20 -1.19 -16.20 -13.63
CA GLY A 20 -1.78 -17.21 -12.78
C GLY A 20 -2.78 -18.02 -13.56
N SER A 21 -2.36 -19.20 -13.99
CA SER A 21 -3.25 -20.26 -14.43
C SER A 21 -3.81 -20.94 -13.18
N ALA A 22 -5.11 -20.80 -12.89
CA ALA A 22 -5.72 -21.66 -11.88
C ALA A 22 -5.58 -23.11 -12.39
N ALA A 23 -4.98 -24.00 -11.60
CA ALA A 23 -5.10 -25.42 -11.84
C ALA A 23 -6.61 -25.76 -11.83
N GLY A 24 -7.20 -25.97 -13.01
CA GLY A 24 -8.65 -26.08 -13.18
C GLY A 24 -9.41 -24.76 -13.35
N ALA A 25 -8.81 -23.73 -13.98
CA ALA A 25 -9.52 -22.51 -14.38
C ALA A 25 -10.86 -22.86 -15.05
N ALA A 26 -11.96 -22.56 -14.36
CA ALA A 26 -13.27 -23.01 -14.78
C ALA A 26 -13.61 -22.38 -16.14
N PRO A 27 -14.11 -23.17 -17.11
CA PRO A 27 -14.59 -22.65 -18.38
C PRO A 27 -15.56 -21.48 -18.15
N GLY A 28 -15.37 -20.38 -18.89
CA GLY A 28 -16.26 -19.22 -18.85
C GLY A 28 -15.96 -18.15 -17.79
N LYS A 29 -15.00 -18.34 -16.87
CA LYS A 29 -14.59 -17.25 -15.97
C LYS A 29 -13.80 -16.16 -16.70
N PRO A 30 -14.01 -14.87 -16.37
CA PRO A 30 -13.24 -13.77 -16.95
C PRO A 30 -11.78 -13.84 -16.50
N LEU A 31 -10.88 -13.33 -17.33
CA LEU A 31 -9.50 -13.04 -16.94
C LEU A 31 -9.48 -11.79 -16.06
N VAL A 32 -8.80 -11.86 -14.92
CA VAL A 32 -8.65 -10.73 -14.01
C VAL A 32 -7.29 -10.08 -14.21
N VAL A 33 -7.27 -8.78 -14.53
CA VAL A 33 -6.05 -7.98 -14.64
C VAL A 33 -5.90 -7.15 -13.37
N LEU A 34 -4.80 -7.34 -12.63
CA LEU A 34 -4.51 -6.64 -11.39
C LEU A 34 -3.54 -5.47 -11.61
N LEU A 35 -3.95 -4.25 -11.22
CA LEU A 35 -3.17 -3.01 -11.37
C LEU A 35 -2.87 -2.39 -10.00
N HIS A 36 -1.59 -2.26 -9.63
CA HIS A 36 -1.18 -1.84 -8.29
C HIS A 36 -1.22 -0.30 -8.11
N GLY A 37 -1.01 0.13 -6.87
CA GLY A 37 -1.00 1.54 -6.48
C GLY A 37 0.25 2.30 -6.92
N LEU A 38 0.38 3.54 -6.46
CA LEU A 38 1.60 4.33 -6.57
C LEU A 38 2.72 3.69 -5.73
N GLY A 39 3.98 3.80 -6.16
CA GLY A 39 5.14 3.20 -5.47
C GLY A 39 5.17 1.65 -5.42
N GLY A 40 4.10 1.01 -5.89
CA GLY A 40 3.90 -0.42 -5.83
C GLY A 40 4.61 -1.22 -6.93
N ASP A 41 4.42 -2.53 -6.85
CA ASP A 41 4.77 -3.48 -7.91
C ASP A 41 3.80 -4.67 -7.90
N ARG A 42 4.02 -5.67 -8.75
CA ARG A 42 3.17 -6.87 -8.81
C ARG A 42 2.92 -7.54 -7.45
N ASN A 43 3.88 -7.45 -6.54
CA ASN A 43 3.85 -8.17 -5.29
C ASN A 43 2.87 -7.55 -4.29
N ASP A 44 2.36 -6.35 -4.53
CA ASP A 44 1.24 -5.83 -3.72
C ASP A 44 0.01 -6.73 -3.85
N TRP A 45 -0.11 -7.43 -4.97
CA TRP A 45 -1.17 -8.40 -5.21
C TRP A 45 -0.84 -9.81 -4.76
N MET A 46 0.44 -10.20 -4.76
CA MET A 46 0.90 -11.57 -4.49
C MET A 46 1.37 -11.76 -3.05
N ASN A 47 2.04 -10.77 -2.49
CA ASN A 47 2.59 -10.78 -1.15
C ASN A 47 2.37 -9.38 -0.51
N PRO A 48 1.15 -9.08 -0.05
CA PRO A 48 0.81 -7.75 0.45
C PRO A 48 1.55 -7.41 1.76
N PHE A 49 2.14 -8.37 2.46
CA PHE A 49 2.81 -8.16 3.76
C PHE A 49 4.30 -7.79 3.65
N GLN A 50 4.68 -7.15 2.55
CA GLN A 50 6.02 -6.59 2.37
C GLN A 50 6.29 -5.36 3.25
N GLU A 51 7.57 -5.03 3.45
CA GLU A 51 7.96 -3.89 4.28
C GLU A 51 7.39 -2.55 3.81
N ARG A 52 7.39 -2.33 2.51
CA ARG A 52 6.86 -1.10 1.93
C ARG A 52 5.34 -0.94 2.09
N ASN A 53 4.59 -2.01 2.34
CA ASN A 53 3.12 -2.01 2.40
C ASN A 53 2.56 -1.79 3.81
N TRP A 54 3.45 -1.55 4.77
CA TRP A 54 3.08 -1.21 6.15
C TRP A 54 2.06 -2.16 6.77
N PRO A 55 2.31 -3.49 6.72
CA PRO A 55 1.35 -4.49 7.17
C PRO A 55 1.34 -4.59 8.70
N TYR A 56 0.88 -3.55 9.39
CA TYR A 56 0.91 -3.52 10.83
C TYR A 56 -0.27 -4.31 11.42
N ASP A 57 0.02 -5.15 12.41
CA ASP A 57 -0.99 -5.76 13.26
C ASP A 57 -1.38 -4.76 14.34
N HIS A 58 -2.56 -4.17 14.20
CA HIS A 58 -3.07 -3.22 15.18
C HIS A 58 -3.66 -3.89 16.43
N ASN A 59 -3.86 -5.21 16.40
CA ASN A 59 -4.46 -5.97 17.50
C ASN A 59 -3.42 -6.50 18.49
N GLN A 60 -2.14 -6.43 18.15
CA GLN A 60 -1.05 -6.89 18.99
C GLN A 60 -0.19 -5.71 19.43
N ASP A 61 0.11 -5.66 20.72
CA ASP A 61 1.18 -4.82 21.23
C ASP A 61 2.51 -5.55 21.03
N PRO A 62 3.63 -4.83 20.85
CA PRO A 62 4.95 -5.43 20.82
C PRO A 62 5.26 -6.16 22.14
N ASP A 63 6.20 -7.10 22.09
CA ASP A 63 6.62 -7.81 23.29
C ASP A 63 7.51 -6.95 24.19
N GLU A 64 7.56 -7.33 25.47
CA GLU A 64 8.58 -6.86 26.41
C GLU A 64 9.96 -7.36 25.95
N ILE A 65 10.98 -6.50 26.05
CA ILE A 65 12.35 -6.88 25.72
C ILE A 65 13.21 -6.97 26.97
N ASP A 66 13.82 -8.13 27.14
CA ASP A 66 14.90 -8.36 28.08
C ASP A 66 16.21 -7.85 27.48
N MET A 67 16.81 -6.84 28.11
CA MET A 67 18.07 -6.23 27.68
C MET A 67 19.26 -6.77 28.47
N GLY A 68 19.05 -7.78 29.33
CA GLY A 68 20.08 -8.43 30.12
C GLY A 68 20.45 -7.69 31.39
N VAL A 69 21.59 -8.08 31.96
CA VAL A 69 22.10 -7.58 33.24
C VAL A 69 23.13 -6.48 32.99
N HIS A 70 23.00 -5.39 33.73
CA HIS A 70 23.84 -4.19 33.64
C HIS A 70 24.36 -3.80 35.02
N ASP A 71 25.46 -3.05 35.07
CA ASP A 71 26.10 -2.58 36.30
C ASP A 71 25.51 -1.27 36.85
N ARG A 72 24.52 -0.69 36.15
CA ARG A 72 23.89 0.59 36.47
C ARG A 72 22.39 0.58 36.17
N PRO A 73 21.58 1.40 36.85
CA PRO A 73 20.14 1.49 36.58
C PRO A 73 19.88 2.23 35.25
N PRO A 74 18.74 1.98 34.59
CA PRO A 74 18.36 2.69 33.38
C PRO A 74 17.81 4.09 33.68
N ILE A 75 18.70 5.03 34.00
CA ILE A 75 18.36 6.44 34.18
C ILE A 75 18.35 7.15 32.81
N PRO A 76 17.23 7.74 32.37
CA PRO A 76 17.15 8.49 31.11
C PRO A 76 18.25 9.57 31.02
N GLY A 77 18.99 9.60 29.91
CA GLY A 77 20.06 10.58 29.67
C GLY A 77 21.47 10.13 30.09
N LEU A 78 21.62 8.96 30.71
CA LEU A 78 22.93 8.32 30.86
C LEU A 78 23.36 7.65 29.54
N PRO A 79 24.65 7.71 29.15
CA PRO A 79 25.15 7.08 27.93
C PRO A 79 24.79 5.59 27.88
N GLY A 80 24.09 5.11 26.85
CA GLY A 80 23.71 3.69 26.70
C GLY A 80 22.33 3.30 27.23
N ILE A 81 21.53 4.26 27.73
CA ILE A 81 20.12 4.07 28.08
C ILE A 81 19.27 4.79 27.04
N ASP A 82 19.10 4.12 25.91
CA ASP A 82 18.37 4.66 24.76
C ASP A 82 16.88 4.38 24.90
N THR A 83 16.06 5.44 24.97
CA THR A 83 14.62 5.31 24.74
C THR A 83 14.44 4.91 23.27
N LYS A 84 14.04 3.66 23.02
CA LYS A 84 13.76 3.18 21.66
C LYS A 84 12.28 3.42 21.32
N TYR A 85 12.04 3.85 20.09
CA TYR A 85 10.72 3.86 19.49
C TYR A 85 10.58 2.69 18.54
N PHE A 86 9.36 2.22 18.36
CA PHE A 86 9.02 1.20 17.38
C PHE A 86 7.56 1.35 16.99
N LEU A 87 7.25 0.78 15.85
CA LEU A 87 5.91 0.75 15.31
C LEU A 87 5.21 -0.54 15.75
N SER A 88 3.90 -0.64 15.54
CA SER A 88 3.14 -1.88 15.71
C SER A 88 3.89 -3.11 15.20
N PRO A 89 3.65 -4.30 15.80
CA PRO A 89 4.11 -5.55 15.22
C PRO A 89 3.65 -5.63 13.78
N ARG A 90 4.46 -6.24 12.92
CA ARG A 90 4.09 -6.44 11.52
C ARG A 90 3.47 -7.81 11.36
N LEU A 91 2.39 -7.87 10.59
CA LEU A 91 1.88 -9.12 10.05
C LEU A 91 2.99 -9.74 9.19
N ALA A 92 3.42 -10.94 9.58
CA ALA A 92 4.39 -11.69 8.83
C ALA A 92 3.74 -12.21 7.54
N SER A 93 4.47 -12.12 6.43
CA SER A 93 4.13 -12.82 5.20
C SER A 93 4.18 -14.33 5.46
N ASN A 94 3.19 -15.05 4.96
CA ASN A 94 3.20 -16.49 4.89
C ASN A 94 3.38 -16.98 3.46
N ALA A 95 4.07 -16.20 2.61
CA ALA A 95 4.38 -16.51 1.21
C ALA A 95 4.97 -17.91 1.02
N ARG A 96 4.08 -18.90 0.99
CA ARG A 96 4.33 -20.34 0.95
C ARG A 96 3.71 -20.95 -0.31
N GLY A 97 2.98 -20.16 -1.10
CA GLY A 97 2.53 -20.58 -2.43
C GLY A 97 3.72 -20.97 -3.30
N ALA A 98 3.52 -21.92 -4.23
CA ALA A 98 4.58 -22.41 -5.12
C ALA A 98 5.19 -21.27 -5.97
N GLU A 99 4.39 -20.24 -6.22
CA GLU A 99 4.73 -19.01 -6.93
C GLU A 99 5.13 -17.84 -6.01
N GLY A 100 5.33 -18.09 -4.71
CA GLY A 100 5.70 -17.08 -3.72
C GLY A 100 4.56 -16.18 -3.26
N SER A 101 3.30 -16.59 -3.50
CA SER A 101 2.12 -15.85 -3.03
C SER A 101 1.80 -16.14 -1.58
N ASP A 102 1.29 -15.11 -0.88
CA ASP A 102 0.69 -15.20 0.45
C ASP A 102 -0.77 -15.66 0.32
N ASP A 103 -1.24 -16.52 1.23
CA ASP A 103 -2.57 -17.13 1.12
C ASP A 103 -3.73 -16.15 1.42
N ARG A 104 -3.42 -14.98 1.99
CA ARG A 104 -4.35 -13.86 2.22
C ARG A 104 -4.30 -12.82 1.10
N SER A 105 -3.48 -13.04 0.08
CA SER A 105 -3.36 -12.12 -1.05
C SER A 105 -4.56 -12.21 -2.01
N TRP A 106 -4.90 -11.12 -2.67
CA TRP A 106 -5.94 -11.11 -3.72
C TRP A 106 -5.59 -12.03 -4.88
N TRP A 107 -4.30 -12.14 -5.23
CA TRP A 107 -3.81 -13.10 -6.21
C TRP A 107 -4.24 -14.53 -5.85
N HIS A 108 -3.89 -14.96 -4.64
CA HIS A 108 -4.18 -16.31 -4.17
C HIS A 108 -5.69 -16.54 -4.02
N ALA A 109 -6.43 -15.56 -3.49
CA ALA A 109 -7.88 -15.65 -3.35
C ALA A 109 -8.60 -15.84 -4.71
N LEU A 110 -8.21 -15.07 -5.73
CA LEU A 110 -8.78 -15.16 -7.07
C LEU A 110 -8.42 -16.49 -7.76
N GLN A 111 -7.17 -16.94 -7.63
CA GLN A 111 -6.74 -18.23 -8.16
C GLN A 111 -7.46 -19.40 -7.50
N ARG A 112 -7.61 -19.39 -6.17
CA ARG A 112 -8.40 -20.39 -5.42
C ARG A 112 -9.87 -20.38 -5.84
N ALA A 113 -10.40 -19.21 -6.15
CA ALA A 113 -11.73 -19.08 -6.72
C ALA A 113 -11.79 -19.50 -8.20
N GLY A 114 -10.70 -19.96 -8.82
CA GLY A 114 -10.66 -20.50 -10.17
C GLY A 114 -10.61 -19.46 -11.29
N PHE A 115 -10.34 -18.18 -10.96
CA PHE A 115 -10.14 -17.15 -11.98
C PHE A 115 -8.73 -17.25 -12.57
N PRO A 116 -8.57 -17.12 -13.89
CA PRO A 116 -7.27 -16.78 -14.45
C PRO A 116 -6.93 -15.35 -14.08
N VAL A 117 -5.69 -15.12 -13.67
CA VAL A 117 -5.24 -13.81 -13.14
C VAL A 117 -3.94 -13.41 -13.84
N VAL A 118 -3.78 -12.12 -14.11
CA VAL A 118 -2.53 -11.55 -14.58
C VAL A 118 -2.22 -10.26 -13.84
N THR A 119 -0.95 -10.06 -13.52
CA THR A 119 -0.45 -8.80 -12.95
C THR A 119 0.94 -8.52 -13.49
N TYR A 120 1.38 -7.28 -13.37
CA TYR A 120 2.71 -6.83 -13.74
C TYR A 120 3.05 -5.57 -12.94
N SER A 121 4.32 -5.19 -12.94
CA SER A 121 4.77 -3.96 -12.32
C SER A 121 4.66 -2.81 -13.32
N GLN A 122 3.74 -1.87 -13.07
CA GLN A 122 3.56 -0.69 -13.90
C GLN A 122 4.81 0.23 -13.84
N VAL A 123 5.03 1.01 -14.90
CA VAL A 123 6.00 2.12 -14.85
C VAL A 123 5.61 3.13 -13.75
N PRO A 124 6.60 3.70 -13.04
CA PRO A 124 6.35 4.56 -11.89
C PRO A 124 5.71 5.90 -12.26
N ASP A 125 6.06 6.50 -13.40
CA ASP A 125 5.74 7.90 -13.72
C ASP A 125 4.35 8.04 -14.36
N LEU A 126 3.39 8.68 -13.68
CA LEU A 126 2.07 8.94 -14.28
C LEU A 126 2.05 10.18 -15.19
N MET A 127 3.12 10.98 -15.19
CA MET A 127 3.17 12.23 -15.93
C MET A 127 2.66 12.12 -17.36
N VAL A 128 1.71 13.02 -17.61
CA VAL A 128 1.09 13.38 -18.88
C VAL A 128 2.16 13.55 -19.97
N PRO A 129 1.86 13.14 -21.21
CA PRO A 129 0.53 12.77 -21.70
C PRO A 129 0.12 11.34 -21.39
N PHE A 130 -1.20 11.09 -21.34
CA PHE A 130 -1.83 9.74 -21.35
C PHE A 130 -1.30 8.82 -22.46
N ALA A 131 -0.63 9.41 -23.46
CA ALA A 131 0.15 8.71 -24.49
C ALA A 131 1.49 8.13 -23.98
N LYS A 132 1.85 8.37 -22.72
CA LYS A 132 3.04 7.89 -22.01
C LYS A 132 2.63 7.41 -20.60
N GLY A 133 3.59 6.83 -19.87
CA GLY A 133 3.37 6.38 -18.50
C GLY A 133 2.50 5.12 -18.37
N PRO A 134 1.90 4.87 -17.19
CA PRO A 134 1.23 3.62 -16.85
C PRO A 134 -0.10 3.44 -17.59
N ILE A 135 -0.78 4.53 -17.99
CA ILE A 135 -2.02 4.45 -18.79
C ILE A 135 -1.69 3.95 -20.20
N ALA A 136 -0.67 4.54 -20.85
CA ALA A 136 -0.21 4.08 -22.15
C ALA A 136 0.31 2.64 -22.10
N GLN A 137 1.09 2.30 -21.07
CA GLN A 137 1.56 0.93 -20.84
C GLN A 137 0.37 -0.03 -20.67
N CYS A 138 -0.65 0.34 -19.88
CA CYS A 138 -1.86 -0.45 -19.72
C CYS A 138 -2.58 -0.66 -21.06
N LYS A 139 -2.72 0.40 -21.88
CA LYS A 139 -3.34 0.31 -23.21
C LYS A 139 -2.58 -0.67 -24.12
N GLN A 140 -1.27 -0.53 -24.21
CA GLN A 140 -0.41 -1.43 -24.99
C GLN A 140 -0.46 -2.88 -24.48
N PHE A 141 -0.45 -3.04 -23.15
CA PHE A 141 -0.56 -4.35 -22.53
C PHE A 141 -1.90 -5.01 -22.86
N MET A 142 -3.00 -4.27 -22.76
CA MET A 142 -4.35 -4.78 -23.05
C MET A 142 -4.51 -5.14 -24.54
N GLU A 143 -3.98 -4.33 -25.45
CA GLU A 143 -3.95 -4.65 -26.88
C GLU A 143 -3.16 -5.94 -27.16
N MET A 144 -1.95 -6.05 -26.59
CA MET A 144 -1.12 -7.25 -26.76
C MET A 144 -1.74 -8.48 -26.09
N LEU A 145 -2.40 -8.31 -24.94
CA LEU A 145 -3.14 -9.36 -24.27
C LEU A 145 -4.29 -9.86 -25.13
N GLN A 146 -5.01 -8.96 -25.82
CA GLN A 146 -6.05 -9.34 -26.78
C GLN A 146 -5.46 -10.13 -27.94
N GLN A 147 -4.38 -9.64 -28.53
CA GLN A 147 -3.78 -10.22 -29.74
C GLN A 147 -3.09 -11.56 -29.48
N ASP A 148 -2.30 -11.67 -28.41
CA ASP A 148 -1.41 -12.81 -28.21
C ASP A 148 -2.07 -13.91 -27.34
N VAL A 149 -3.02 -13.53 -26.47
CA VAL A 149 -3.64 -14.45 -25.50
C VAL A 149 -5.13 -14.63 -25.81
N LEU A 150 -5.95 -13.58 -25.73
CA LEU A 150 -7.41 -13.73 -25.77
C LEU A 150 -7.98 -14.06 -27.16
N SER A 151 -7.19 -13.85 -28.22
CA SER A 151 -7.54 -14.26 -29.60
C SER A 151 -7.45 -15.77 -29.81
N GLN A 152 -6.74 -16.49 -28.92
CA GLN A 152 -6.52 -17.93 -29.07
C GLN A 152 -7.84 -18.71 -28.89
N PRO A 153 -8.06 -19.83 -29.60
CA PRO A 153 -9.30 -20.59 -29.54
C PRO A 153 -9.75 -20.97 -28.12
N GLU A 154 -8.81 -21.31 -27.23
CA GLU A 154 -9.03 -21.66 -25.82
C GLU A 154 -9.57 -20.49 -24.96
N HIS A 155 -9.48 -19.26 -25.46
CA HIS A 155 -9.89 -18.04 -24.78
C HIS A 155 -11.00 -17.30 -25.54
N LYS A 156 -11.54 -17.89 -26.61
CA LYS A 156 -12.58 -17.29 -27.44
C LYS A 156 -13.77 -16.83 -26.59
N GLY A 157 -14.09 -15.54 -26.70
CA GLY A 157 -15.21 -14.92 -25.98
C GLY A 157 -14.97 -14.67 -24.49
N ARG A 158 -13.77 -14.99 -23.97
CA ARG A 158 -13.42 -14.68 -22.57
C ARG A 158 -13.36 -13.17 -22.38
N LYS A 159 -14.11 -12.68 -21.40
CA LYS A 159 -14.10 -11.28 -21.01
C LYS A 159 -12.98 -11.00 -20.01
N VAL A 160 -12.66 -9.71 -19.84
CA VAL A 160 -11.71 -9.23 -18.84
C VAL A 160 -12.43 -8.49 -17.71
N VAL A 161 -11.94 -8.64 -16.49
CA VAL A 161 -12.26 -7.76 -15.35
C VAL A 161 -10.97 -7.09 -14.91
N ILE A 162 -11.01 -5.78 -14.73
CA ILE A 162 -9.88 -5.00 -14.18
C ILE A 162 -10.12 -4.85 -12.69
N LEU A 163 -9.14 -5.22 -11.86
CA LEU A 163 -9.13 -4.96 -10.43
C LEU A 163 -7.94 -4.05 -10.13
N GLY A 164 -8.22 -2.81 -9.75
CA GLY A 164 -7.21 -1.80 -9.47
C GLY A 164 -7.23 -1.38 -8.01
N HIS A 165 -6.05 -1.27 -7.39
CA HIS A 165 -5.90 -0.72 -6.03
C HIS A 165 -5.32 0.67 -6.10
N SER A 166 -5.86 1.62 -5.32
CA SER A 166 -5.36 3.00 -5.26
C SER A 166 -5.27 3.58 -6.69
N ARG A 167 -4.11 4.09 -7.09
CA ARG A 167 -3.77 4.54 -8.45
C ARG A 167 -4.13 3.54 -9.56
N GLY A 168 -4.00 2.24 -9.31
CA GLY A 168 -4.32 1.19 -10.27
C GLY A 168 -5.77 1.23 -10.75
N GLY A 169 -6.71 1.64 -9.88
CA GLY A 169 -8.11 1.83 -10.27
C GLY A 169 -8.30 3.04 -11.19
N LEU A 170 -7.54 4.11 -10.99
CA LEU A 170 -7.53 5.28 -11.87
C LEU A 170 -6.95 4.93 -13.25
N ILE A 171 -5.91 4.10 -13.31
CA ILE A 171 -5.36 3.58 -14.57
C ILE A 171 -6.43 2.77 -15.33
N GLY A 172 -7.16 1.90 -14.63
CA GLY A 172 -8.27 1.15 -15.21
C GLY A 172 -9.40 2.04 -15.73
N ARG A 173 -9.78 3.06 -14.95
CA ARG A 173 -10.79 4.07 -15.33
C ARG A 173 -10.35 4.87 -16.57
N ALA A 174 -9.10 5.35 -16.59
CA ALA A 174 -8.50 6.05 -17.73
C ALA A 174 -8.50 5.18 -19.00
N PHE A 175 -8.07 3.93 -18.90
CA PHE A 175 -8.08 3.00 -20.03
C PHE A 175 -9.49 2.83 -20.64
N LEU A 176 -10.51 2.69 -19.79
CA LEU A 176 -11.90 2.53 -20.25
C LEU A 176 -12.53 3.84 -20.78
N GLY A 177 -12.02 4.98 -20.34
CA GLY A 177 -12.40 6.31 -20.82
C GLY A 177 -11.71 6.73 -22.12
N ASP A 178 -10.61 6.07 -22.48
CA ASP A 178 -9.81 6.43 -23.65
C ASP A 178 -10.64 6.36 -24.95
N PRO A 179 -10.61 7.41 -25.81
CA PRO A 179 -11.40 7.45 -27.04
C PRO A 179 -11.17 6.27 -27.99
N GLU A 180 -9.94 5.77 -28.10
CA GLU A 180 -9.63 4.64 -28.99
C GLU A 180 -10.20 3.32 -28.45
N VAL A 181 -10.23 3.16 -27.13
CA VAL A 181 -10.80 1.99 -26.46
C VAL A 181 -12.34 2.03 -26.56
N LYS A 182 -12.94 3.21 -26.37
CA LYS A 182 -14.40 3.41 -26.50
C LYS A 182 -14.88 3.15 -27.93
N ALA A 183 -14.13 3.63 -28.92
CA ALA A 183 -14.47 3.50 -30.34
C ALA A 183 -14.07 2.14 -30.94
N ASP A 184 -13.48 1.23 -30.17
CA ASP A 184 -13.02 -0.05 -30.70
C ASP A 184 -14.19 -0.97 -31.07
N THR A 185 -14.39 -1.09 -32.38
CA THR A 185 -15.33 -2.02 -33.04
C THR A 185 -14.63 -3.20 -33.69
N ARG A 186 -13.29 -3.16 -33.78
CA ARG A 186 -12.47 -4.17 -34.46
C ARG A 186 -11.92 -5.24 -33.52
N GLY A 187 -12.19 -5.12 -32.22
CA GLY A 187 -11.70 -6.06 -31.21
C GLY A 187 -10.18 -5.99 -31.04
N ARG A 188 -9.60 -4.78 -31.16
CA ARG A 188 -8.19 -4.53 -30.84
C ARG A 188 -7.92 -4.67 -29.35
N PHE A 189 -8.89 -4.30 -28.52
CA PHE A 189 -8.82 -4.41 -27.07
C PHE A 189 -9.73 -5.53 -26.55
N PRO A 190 -9.45 -6.06 -25.34
CA PRO A 190 -10.31 -7.05 -24.71
C PRO A 190 -11.70 -6.54 -24.42
N ALA A 191 -12.70 -7.42 -24.52
CA ALA A 191 -14.04 -7.14 -24.02
C ALA A 191 -14.02 -7.07 -22.49
N VAL A 192 -13.98 -5.87 -21.93
CA VAL A 192 -14.02 -5.66 -20.48
C VAL A 192 -15.45 -5.75 -19.96
N ALA A 193 -15.69 -6.65 -19.01
CA ALA A 193 -16.99 -6.84 -18.35
C ALA A 193 -17.14 -5.98 -17.09
N GLY A 194 -16.04 -5.62 -16.44
CA GLY A 194 -16.10 -4.83 -15.22
C GLY A 194 -14.79 -4.18 -14.81
N LEU A 195 -14.94 -3.11 -14.02
CA LEU A 195 -13.88 -2.41 -13.31
C LEU A 195 -14.21 -2.47 -11.82
N ILE A 196 -13.31 -3.04 -11.03
CA ILE A 196 -13.38 -3.05 -9.58
C ILE A 196 -12.22 -2.19 -9.06
N THR A 197 -12.53 -1.19 -8.23
CA THR A 197 -11.52 -0.33 -7.62
C THR A 197 -11.49 -0.53 -6.12
N LEU A 198 -10.30 -0.70 -5.55
CA LEU A 198 -10.06 -0.83 -4.12
C LEU A 198 -9.35 0.43 -3.62
N SER A 199 -10.01 1.21 -2.76
CA SER A 199 -9.48 2.43 -2.15
C SER A 199 -8.84 3.36 -3.19
N SER A 200 -9.51 3.54 -4.33
CA SER A 200 -9.01 4.40 -5.41
C SER A 200 -9.49 5.83 -5.21
N PRO A 201 -8.59 6.84 -5.22
CA PRO A 201 -8.97 8.23 -4.96
C PRO A 201 -9.63 8.84 -6.20
N HIS A 202 -10.91 8.54 -6.44
CA HIS A 202 -11.62 8.93 -7.67
C HIS A 202 -11.80 10.44 -7.86
N GLN A 203 -11.68 11.20 -6.78
CA GLN A 203 -11.74 12.66 -6.74
C GLN A 203 -10.39 13.31 -6.41
N GLY A 204 -9.32 12.51 -6.35
CA GLY A 204 -8.04 12.89 -5.78
C GLY A 204 -7.94 12.60 -4.29
N SER A 205 -6.73 12.75 -3.78
CA SER A 205 -6.36 12.51 -2.39
C SER A 205 -5.51 13.67 -1.90
N HIS A 206 -5.89 14.20 -0.75
CA HIS A 206 -5.09 15.19 -0.02
C HIS A 206 -3.96 14.54 0.77
N MET A 207 -3.83 13.19 0.77
CA MET A 207 -2.59 12.53 1.20
C MET A 207 -1.38 13.02 0.40
N ALA A 208 -1.60 13.59 -0.78
CA ALA A 208 -0.51 14.23 -1.50
C ALA A 208 0.16 15.37 -0.71
N LEU A 209 -0.66 16.09 0.06
CA LEU A 209 -0.24 17.15 0.96
C LEU A 209 0.16 16.63 2.35
N MET A 210 0.16 15.31 2.58
CA MET A 210 0.48 14.75 3.90
C MET A 210 1.95 14.86 4.25
N ASP A 211 2.89 14.92 3.30
CA ASP A 211 4.32 15.06 3.66
C ASP A 211 4.56 16.33 4.46
N ASP A 212 4.14 17.49 3.94
CA ASP A 212 4.28 18.76 4.67
C ASP A 212 3.50 18.76 6.00
N LYS A 213 2.33 18.11 6.04
CA LYS A 213 1.45 18.09 7.22
C LYS A 213 1.94 17.14 8.31
N VAL A 214 2.43 15.96 7.95
CA VAL A 214 3.06 14.99 8.85
C VAL A 214 4.35 15.57 9.42
N ILE A 215 5.14 16.27 8.61
CA ILE A 215 6.34 16.97 9.05
C ILE A 215 6.00 18.07 10.05
N THR A 216 5.01 18.90 9.72
CA THR A 216 4.52 19.97 10.59
C THR A 216 3.97 19.42 11.91
N PHE A 217 3.22 18.32 11.85
CA PHE A 217 2.73 17.60 13.02
C PHE A 217 3.86 17.13 13.91
N LEU A 218 4.85 16.39 13.37
CA LEU A 218 5.92 15.83 14.18
C LEU A 218 6.82 16.91 14.78
N ASN A 219 7.05 18.00 14.04
CA ASN A 219 7.71 19.21 14.58
C ASN A 219 6.89 19.85 15.72
N THR A 220 5.57 19.70 15.71
CA THR A 220 4.68 20.19 16.77
C THR A 220 4.67 19.24 17.97
N VAL A 221 4.67 17.92 17.76
CA VAL A 221 4.85 16.92 18.82
C VAL A 221 6.18 17.11 19.54
N GLN A 222 7.27 17.37 18.82
CA GLN A 222 8.56 17.70 19.44
C GLN A 222 8.46 18.92 20.37
N LYS A 223 7.63 19.92 20.02
CA LYS A 223 7.41 21.12 20.86
C LYS A 223 6.49 20.86 22.05
N VAL A 224 5.49 19.98 21.90
CA VAL A 224 4.43 19.73 22.89
C VAL A 224 4.76 18.57 23.84
N VAL A 225 5.69 17.69 23.48
CA VAL A 225 6.22 16.65 24.36
C VAL A 225 7.59 17.09 24.87
N PRO A 226 7.65 17.92 25.94
CA PRO A 226 8.88 18.56 26.45
C PRO A 226 9.92 17.60 27.05
N LYS A 227 9.76 16.28 26.85
CA LYS A 227 10.63 15.22 27.39
C LYS A 227 11.02 14.16 26.37
N LEU A 228 10.67 14.31 25.10
CA LEU A 228 11.29 13.51 24.04
C LEU A 228 12.66 14.14 23.74
N PRO A 229 13.79 13.45 23.98
CA PRO A 229 15.08 13.88 23.47
C PRO A 229 14.95 14.23 21.99
N ASN A 230 15.46 15.41 21.60
CA ASN A 230 15.35 15.93 20.23
C ASN A 230 15.75 14.89 19.17
N ASP A 231 16.72 14.03 19.49
CA ASP A 231 17.23 12.99 18.61
C ASP A 231 16.20 11.90 18.30
N ILE A 232 15.31 11.55 19.24
CA ILE A 232 14.30 10.51 19.05
C ILE A 232 13.16 10.99 18.17
N GLY A 233 12.68 12.22 18.43
CA GLY A 233 11.67 12.83 17.56
C GLY A 233 12.16 12.92 16.12
N ASN A 234 13.41 13.35 15.93
CA ASN A 234 14.04 13.44 14.61
C ASN A 234 14.18 12.07 13.92
N GLN A 235 14.52 11.01 14.66
CA GLN A 235 14.60 9.66 14.09
C GLN A 235 13.23 9.10 13.68
N VAL A 236 12.18 9.31 14.50
CA VAL A 236 10.80 8.93 14.14
C VAL A 236 10.36 9.67 12.88
N ILE A 237 10.63 10.97 12.81
CA ILE A 237 10.37 11.81 11.63
C ILE A 237 11.07 11.26 10.40
N ASN A 238 12.38 11.06 10.47
CA ASN A 238 13.16 10.62 9.32
C ASN A 238 12.76 9.21 8.87
N THR A 239 12.40 8.34 9.81
CA THR A 239 11.88 7.00 9.49
C THR A 239 10.53 7.10 8.80
N LEU A 240 9.62 7.94 9.31
CA LEU A 240 8.29 8.09 8.73
C LEU A 240 8.36 8.74 7.35
N LYS A 241 9.13 9.84 7.20
CA LYS A 241 9.43 10.47 5.91
C LYS A 241 9.94 9.46 4.91
N LYS A 242 11.04 8.76 5.23
CA LYS A 242 11.63 7.76 4.34
C LYS A 242 10.63 6.67 3.93
N LYS A 243 9.74 6.27 4.85
CA LYS A 243 8.70 5.29 4.56
C LYS A 243 7.57 5.87 3.69
N ILE A 244 7.15 7.12 3.90
CA ILE A 244 6.17 7.79 3.07
C ILE A 244 6.76 8.05 1.68
N ASP A 245 7.97 8.60 1.58
CA ASP A 245 8.71 8.78 0.33
C ASP A 245 8.81 7.47 -0.46
N ALA A 246 9.08 6.35 0.22
CA ALA A 246 9.15 5.03 -0.40
C ALA A 246 7.79 4.50 -0.85
N TYR A 247 6.70 4.87 -0.17
CA TYR A 247 5.34 4.42 -0.47
C TYR A 247 4.68 5.27 -1.57
N VAL A 248 4.81 6.60 -1.49
CA VAL A 248 4.15 7.55 -2.39
C VAL A 248 5.03 7.90 -3.59
N GLY A 249 6.36 7.74 -3.50
CA GLY A 249 7.27 8.04 -4.61
C GLY A 249 7.35 9.53 -4.95
N ALA A 250 8.08 9.89 -6.01
CA ALA A 250 8.38 11.29 -6.36
C ALA A 250 7.23 12.07 -7.05
N HIS A 251 6.04 11.48 -7.17
CA HIS A 251 4.99 11.95 -8.09
C HIS A 251 3.62 12.09 -7.43
N VAL A 252 3.65 12.56 -6.19
CA VAL A 252 2.52 12.64 -5.28
C VAL A 252 1.46 13.64 -5.74
N ASP A 253 1.89 14.76 -6.33
CA ASP A 253 1.04 15.86 -6.81
C ASP A 253 0.02 15.42 -7.88
N GLU A 254 0.26 14.27 -8.54
CA GLU A 254 -0.58 13.78 -9.64
C GLU A 254 -1.96 13.31 -9.17
N ILE A 255 -2.06 12.85 -7.93
CA ILE A 255 -3.31 12.40 -7.32
C ILE A 255 -4.00 13.50 -6.53
N GLU A 256 -3.52 14.74 -6.57
CA GLU A 256 -4.22 15.86 -5.94
C GLU A 256 -5.59 16.12 -6.57
N PRO A 257 -6.58 16.55 -5.77
CA PRO A 257 -7.86 17.00 -6.31
C PRO A 257 -7.68 18.09 -7.37
N GLY A 258 -8.37 17.93 -8.50
CA GLY A 258 -8.31 18.89 -9.62
C GLY A 258 -7.04 18.84 -10.48
N SER A 259 -6.13 17.89 -10.22
CA SER A 259 -4.94 17.68 -11.04
C SER A 259 -5.29 17.45 -12.53
N PRO A 260 -4.34 17.65 -13.46
CA PRO A 260 -4.56 17.37 -14.88
C PRO A 260 -5.10 15.95 -15.15
N LEU A 261 -4.77 14.97 -14.30
CA LEU A 261 -5.30 13.62 -14.39
C LEU A 261 -6.83 13.62 -14.24
N PHE A 262 -7.35 14.19 -13.15
CA PHE A 262 -8.79 14.17 -12.86
C PHE A 262 -9.61 14.98 -13.85
N ARG A 263 -9.08 16.13 -14.31
CA ARG A 263 -9.72 16.90 -15.38
C ARG A 263 -9.82 16.08 -16.67
N THR A 264 -8.79 15.30 -16.98
CA THR A 264 -8.79 14.43 -18.16
C THR A 264 -9.76 13.26 -17.98
N LEU A 265 -9.77 12.60 -16.81
CA LEU A 265 -10.71 11.53 -16.49
C LEU A 265 -12.16 12.01 -16.62
N GLN A 266 -12.48 13.17 -16.06
CA GLN A 266 -13.81 13.77 -16.16
C GLN A 266 -14.21 14.06 -17.62
N ALA A 267 -13.29 14.54 -18.45
CA ALA A 267 -13.54 14.80 -19.86
C ALA A 267 -13.76 13.52 -20.70
N GLN A 268 -13.27 12.37 -20.23
CA GLN A 268 -13.40 11.06 -20.90
C GLN A 268 -14.68 10.30 -20.51
N GLU A 269 -15.38 10.78 -19.49
CA GLU A 269 -16.61 10.17 -19.00
C GLU A 269 -17.85 10.49 -19.86
N PRO A 270 -18.86 9.61 -19.85
CA PRO A 270 -18.92 8.32 -19.16
C PRO A 270 -18.08 7.24 -19.87
N ILE A 271 -17.68 6.19 -19.14
CA ILE A 271 -17.07 5.00 -19.74
C ILE A 271 -18.09 4.25 -20.63
N ARG A 272 -17.60 3.33 -21.47
CA ARG A 272 -18.44 2.57 -22.41
C ARG A 272 -19.58 1.82 -21.69
N PRO A 273 -20.83 1.88 -22.20
CA PRO A 273 -21.95 1.08 -21.68
C PRO A 273 -21.65 -0.43 -21.68
N GLY A 274 -22.13 -1.14 -20.66
CA GLY A 274 -21.95 -2.58 -20.52
C GLY A 274 -20.75 -3.01 -19.66
N VAL A 275 -19.93 -2.06 -19.20
CA VAL A 275 -18.91 -2.31 -18.16
C VAL A 275 -19.54 -2.06 -16.79
N ARG A 276 -19.51 -3.06 -15.90
CA ARG A 276 -19.96 -2.90 -14.52
C ARG A 276 -18.84 -2.29 -13.66
N CYS A 277 -19.10 -1.16 -13.04
CA CYS A 277 -18.18 -0.54 -12.07
C CYS A 277 -18.57 -0.87 -10.64
N ILE A 278 -17.60 -1.26 -9.83
CA ILE A 278 -17.73 -1.44 -8.38
C ILE A 278 -16.55 -0.71 -7.74
N SER A 279 -16.83 0.17 -6.78
CA SER A 279 -15.78 0.74 -5.93
C SER A 279 -15.95 0.25 -4.51
N VAL A 280 -14.84 -0.10 -3.87
CA VAL A 280 -14.77 -0.56 -2.49
C VAL A 280 -13.75 0.31 -1.77
N GLY A 281 -14.21 1.09 -0.80
CA GLY A 281 -13.40 1.96 0.02
C GLY A 281 -13.28 1.46 1.46
N GLY A 282 -12.17 1.79 2.12
CA GLY A 282 -12.02 1.66 3.57
C GLY A 282 -12.44 2.95 4.28
N THR A 283 -12.85 2.85 5.54
CA THR A 283 -13.22 4.01 6.38
C THR A 283 -12.25 4.25 7.54
N SER A 284 -11.19 3.43 7.64
CA SER A 284 -10.18 3.57 8.68
C SER A 284 -8.92 4.24 8.10
N PRO A 285 -8.52 5.40 8.63
CA PRO A 285 -7.29 6.06 8.24
C PRO A 285 -6.05 5.46 8.92
N ARG A 286 -6.22 4.47 9.82
CA ARG A 286 -5.17 3.92 10.67
C ARG A 286 -4.01 3.33 9.86
N LEU A 287 -2.84 3.93 10.02
CA LEU A 287 -1.59 3.48 9.40
C LEU A 287 -0.78 2.59 10.34
N PHE A 288 -0.50 3.04 11.57
CA PHE A 288 0.31 2.30 12.55
C PHE A 288 0.11 2.83 13.96
N ARG A 289 0.48 2.04 14.98
CA ARG A 289 0.60 2.51 16.36
C ARG A 289 2.07 2.81 16.67
N LEU A 290 2.31 3.88 17.43
CA LEU A 290 3.63 4.29 17.87
C LEU A 290 3.82 3.92 19.33
N TYR A 291 4.93 3.25 19.62
CA TYR A 291 5.28 2.82 20.96
C TYR A 291 6.65 3.36 21.36
N LEU A 292 6.79 3.57 22.67
CA LEU A 292 8.02 3.93 23.33
C LEU A 292 8.33 2.84 24.36
N TRP A 293 9.58 2.41 24.45
CA TRP A 293 9.98 1.55 25.55
C TRP A 293 10.17 2.35 26.83
N THR A 294 9.56 1.85 27.89
CA THR A 294 9.73 2.33 29.26
C THR A 294 10.31 1.20 30.08
N PHE A 295 11.42 1.46 30.78
CA PHE A 295 11.99 0.47 31.69
C PHE A 295 10.99 0.12 32.80
N SER A 296 10.88 -1.16 33.10
CA SER A 296 10.06 -1.66 34.18
C SER A 296 10.64 -1.26 35.54
N GLY A 297 9.79 -1.19 36.57
CA GLY A 297 10.23 -0.79 37.91
C GLY A 297 11.31 -1.70 38.50
N ASP A 298 11.31 -3.01 38.18
CA ASP A 298 12.36 -3.96 38.59
C ASP A 298 13.71 -3.66 37.95
N SER A 299 13.75 -2.92 36.84
CA SER A 299 15.01 -2.47 36.23
C SER A 299 15.74 -1.43 37.07
N LEU A 300 15.04 -0.74 37.97
CA LEU A 300 15.61 0.26 38.88
C LEU A 300 16.08 -0.34 40.20
N LEU A 301 15.74 -1.61 40.47
CA LEU A 301 16.06 -2.28 41.71
C LEU A 301 17.38 -3.05 41.59
N PRO A 302 18.44 -2.68 42.33
CA PRO A 302 19.68 -3.41 42.29
C PRO A 302 19.52 -4.79 42.94
N LYS A 303 20.17 -5.79 42.35
CA LYS A 303 20.33 -7.15 42.90
C LYS A 303 21.80 -7.43 43.11
N LYS A 304 22.13 -8.24 44.11
CA LYS A 304 23.51 -8.67 44.33
C LYS A 304 23.81 -9.84 43.38
N GLY A 305 24.72 -9.64 42.45
CA GLY A 305 25.15 -10.66 41.49
C GLY A 305 26.02 -11.75 42.13
N SER A 306 26.34 -12.78 41.35
CA SER A 306 27.23 -13.87 41.77
C SER A 306 28.66 -13.39 42.10
N SER A 307 29.07 -12.26 41.51
CA SER A 307 30.34 -11.57 41.78
C SER A 307 30.33 -10.70 43.05
N GLY A 308 29.18 -10.60 43.73
CA GLY A 308 28.98 -9.70 44.87
C GLY A 308 28.77 -8.23 44.50
N LYS A 309 28.87 -7.88 43.21
CA LYS A 309 28.59 -6.53 42.68
C LYS A 309 27.07 -6.29 42.58
N LEU A 310 26.70 -5.01 42.58
CA LEU A 310 25.33 -4.59 42.30
C LEU A 310 25.06 -4.70 40.79
N GLU A 311 23.95 -5.33 40.45
CA GLU A 311 23.51 -5.64 39.09
C GLU A 311 22.05 -5.23 38.92
N PHE A 312 21.69 -4.73 37.74
CA PHE A 312 20.37 -4.27 37.37
C PHE A 312 19.90 -5.10 36.18
N HIS A 313 18.72 -5.70 36.27
CA HIS A 313 18.16 -6.44 35.15
C HIS A 313 17.27 -5.52 34.33
N TRP A 314 17.77 -5.09 33.18
CA TRP A 314 17.03 -4.15 32.33
C TRP A 314 15.97 -4.88 31.54
N ARG A 315 14.71 -4.50 31.77
CA ARG A 315 13.56 -4.93 31.00
C ARG A 315 12.76 -3.73 30.56
N ALA A 316 12.36 -3.74 29.29
CA ALA A 316 11.69 -2.63 28.65
C ALA A 316 10.30 -3.06 28.20
N LYS A 317 9.27 -2.38 28.73
CA LYS A 317 7.88 -2.61 28.35
C LYS A 317 7.45 -1.59 27.29
N PRO A 318 6.74 -2.01 26.25
CA PRO A 318 6.17 -1.11 25.27
C PRO A 318 5.01 -0.32 25.87
N THR A 319 5.12 1.00 25.81
CA THR A 319 4.04 1.93 26.17
C THR A 319 3.62 2.67 24.91
N GLU A 320 2.37 2.51 24.50
CA GLU A 320 1.82 3.26 23.37
C GLU A 320 1.82 4.77 23.66
N ALA A 321 2.24 5.57 22.69
CA ALA A 321 2.23 7.04 22.76
C ALA A 321 0.79 7.58 22.66
N ARG A 322 0.02 7.45 23.75
CA ARG A 322 -1.37 7.91 23.85
C ARG A 322 -1.47 9.40 23.49
N GLY A 323 -2.39 9.76 22.60
CA GLY A 323 -2.55 11.12 22.06
C GLY A 323 -1.71 11.43 20.81
N ALA A 324 -0.83 10.50 20.41
CA ALA A 324 -0.10 10.52 19.14
C ALA A 324 -0.22 9.19 18.36
N SER A 325 -0.99 8.22 18.88
CA SER A 325 -1.17 6.87 18.35
C SER A 325 -2.61 6.39 18.60
N PRO A 326 -3.22 5.61 17.69
CA PRO A 326 -2.73 5.24 16.35
C PRO A 326 -2.59 6.46 15.42
N ILE A 327 -1.67 6.43 14.46
CA ILE A 327 -1.52 7.51 13.46
C ILE A 327 -2.38 7.17 12.22
N PRO A 328 -3.13 8.13 11.65
CA PRO A 328 -3.37 9.49 12.14
C PRO A 328 -4.58 9.59 13.09
N ASP A 329 -5.38 8.54 13.29
CA ASP A 329 -6.64 8.56 14.06
C ASP A 329 -6.56 9.19 15.46
N GLY A 330 -5.49 8.89 16.19
CA GLY A 330 -5.24 9.31 17.56
C GLY A 330 -4.61 10.70 17.66
N LEU A 331 -4.36 11.36 16.52
CA LEU A 331 -3.86 12.72 16.50
C LEU A 331 -5.01 13.70 16.76
N PRO A 332 -4.77 14.79 17.51
CA PRO A 332 -5.76 15.83 17.68
C PRO A 332 -5.82 16.70 16.42
N LEU A 333 -6.24 16.12 15.29
CA LEU A 333 -6.20 16.73 13.95
C LEU A 333 -6.81 18.13 13.91
N LYS A 334 -7.93 18.34 14.62
CA LYS A 334 -8.59 19.65 14.76
C LYS A 334 -7.73 20.69 15.47
N LEU A 335 -7.05 20.32 16.56
CA LEU A 335 -6.12 21.22 17.26
C LEU A 335 -4.89 21.54 16.40
N LEU A 336 -4.52 20.61 15.52
CA LEU A 336 -3.40 20.75 14.60
C LEU A 336 -3.77 21.49 13.30
N LYS A 337 -5.05 21.89 13.12
CA LYS A 337 -5.59 22.43 11.86
C LYS A 337 -5.34 21.50 10.67
N LEU A 338 -5.34 20.20 10.93
CA LEU A 338 -5.20 19.11 9.97
C LEU A 338 -6.57 18.45 9.69
N ASP A 339 -7.64 19.25 9.65
CA ASP A 339 -8.97 18.77 9.24
C ASP A 339 -8.93 18.50 7.74
N VAL A 340 -8.51 17.29 7.38
CA VAL A 340 -8.60 16.78 6.03
C VAL A 340 -9.69 15.73 6.07
N ASP A 341 -10.79 15.99 5.37
CA ASP A 341 -11.99 15.15 5.44
C ASP A 341 -11.67 13.66 5.15
N GLU A 342 -10.68 13.39 4.29
CA GLU A 342 -10.22 12.05 3.92
C GLU A 342 -9.64 11.21 5.07
N ILE A 343 -9.05 11.84 6.10
CA ILE A 343 -8.43 11.12 7.23
C ILE A 343 -9.29 11.14 8.49
N LEU A 344 -10.51 11.67 8.40
CA LEU A 344 -11.46 11.60 9.49
C LEU A 344 -12.07 10.19 9.56
N PRO A 345 -12.08 9.55 10.75
CA PRO A 345 -12.71 8.24 10.91
C PRO A 345 -14.17 8.25 10.42
N GLY A 346 -14.50 7.34 9.51
CA GLY A 346 -15.84 7.22 8.92
C GLY A 346 -16.06 8.01 7.62
N CYS A 347 -15.13 8.88 7.22
CA CYS A 347 -15.25 9.64 5.97
C CYS A 347 -14.70 8.89 4.74
N GLY A 348 -13.70 8.00 4.92
CA GLY A 348 -13.24 7.07 3.89
C GLY A 348 -12.67 7.71 2.62
N ASP A 349 -12.67 6.97 1.51
CA ASP A 349 -12.07 7.33 0.21
C ASP A 349 -12.79 8.42 -0.59
N GLY A 350 -13.61 9.25 0.08
CA GLY A 350 -14.26 10.42 -0.53
C GLY A 350 -15.29 10.08 -1.61
N LEU A 351 -15.86 8.87 -1.58
CA LEU A 351 -16.92 8.45 -2.52
C LEU A 351 -18.33 8.92 -2.14
N THR A 352 -18.48 9.63 -1.02
CA THR A 352 -19.75 10.25 -0.58
C THR A 352 -19.85 11.70 -1.01
#